data_AF-A0A5F8GY29-F1
#
_entry.id   AF-A0A5F8GY29-F1
#
_cell.length_a   1.000
_cell.length_b   1.000
_cell.length_c   1.000
_cell.angle_alpha   90.00
_cell.angle_beta   90.00
_cell.angle_gamma   90.00
#
_symmetry.space_group_name_H-M   'P 1'
#
loop_
_entity.id
_entity.type
_entity.pdbx_description
1 polymer ?
#
loop_
_entity_poly.entity_id
_entity_poly.type
_entity_poly.pdbx_seq_one_letter_code
_entity_poly.pdbx_strand_id
1 'polypeptide(L)' 'MSGVGEIFSAAGAAFTKLGELTMQLHPVSDSSPAGAKWTDTEIEMLRAAVKRFGDDLNRISSVIKDRTVEKKSI' A
#
# COMPACT_ATOMS: atom_id res chain seq x y z
N MET A 1 8.91 16.35 -12.94
CA MET A 1 10.13 15.95 -12.23
C MET A 1 10.18 14.42 -12.31
N SER A 2 10.46 13.86 -13.50
CA SER A 2 10.12 12.47 -13.83
C SER A 2 11.09 11.44 -13.24
N GLY A 3 10.99 11.19 -11.94
CA GLY A 3 11.86 10.27 -11.20
C GLY A 3 11.11 9.45 -10.16
N VAL A 4 11.88 8.62 -9.45
CA VAL A 4 11.41 7.78 -8.31
C VAL A 4 10.59 8.57 -7.29
N GLY A 5 10.87 9.87 -7.12
CA GLY A 5 10.12 10.76 -6.24
C GLY A 5 8.63 10.87 -6.58
N GLU A 6 8.26 10.97 -7.86
CA GLU A 6 6.84 11.05 -8.27
C GLU A 6 6.10 9.73 -7.97
N ILE A 7 6.78 8.59 -8.10
CA ILE A 7 6.23 7.26 -7.78
C ILE A 7 5.92 7.16 -6.28
N PHE A 8 6.87 7.56 -5.42
CA PHE A 8 6.64 7.57 -3.97
C PHE A 8 5.57 8.56 -3.55
N SER A 9 5.50 9.74 -4.19
CA SER A 9 4.41 10.69 -3.94
C SER A 9 3.04 10.10 -4.31
N ALA A 10 2.92 9.40 -5.45
CA ALA A 10 1.67 8.76 -5.86
C ALA A 10 1.26 7.63 -4.90
N ALA A 11 2.22 6.78 -4.50
CA ALA A 11 1.96 5.73 -3.51
C ALA A 11 1.54 6.32 -2.15
N GLY A 12 2.22 7.38 -1.70
CA GLY A 12 1.88 8.10 -0.47
C GLY A 12 0.45 8.67 -0.52
N ALA A 13 0.08 9.34 -1.61
CA ALA A 13 -1.28 9.88 -1.79
C ALA A 13 -2.35 8.78 -1.75
N ALA A 14 -2.09 7.62 -2.36
CA ALA A 14 -3.00 6.48 -2.31
C ALA A 14 -3.17 5.94 -0.88
N PHE A 15 -2.08 5.81 -0.11
CA PHE A 15 -2.14 5.38 1.28
C PHE A 15 -2.83 6.41 2.20
N THR A 16 -2.60 7.71 1.99
CA THR A 16 -3.30 8.77 2.73
C THR A 16 -4.81 8.67 2.51
N LYS A 17 -5.25 8.61 1.24
CA LYS A 17 -6.68 8.49 0.92
C LYS A 17 -7.31 7.23 1.52
N LEU A 18 -6.59 6.11 1.48
CA LEU A 18 -7.05 4.88 2.11
C LEU A 18 -7.18 5.04 3.63
N GLY A 19 -6.18 5.63 4.30
CA GLY A 19 -6.21 5.90 5.74
C GLY A 19 -7.36 6.83 6.17
N GLU A 20 -7.68 7.83 5.36
CA GLU A 20 -8.83 8.71 5.62
C GLU A 20 -10.16 7.93 5.53
N LEU A 21 -10.32 7.09 4.51
CA LEU A 21 -11.52 6.27 4.33
C LEU A 21 -11.65 5.20 5.42
N THR A 22 -10.54 4.61 5.90
CA THR A 22 -10.58 3.63 7.01
C THR A 22 -11.05 4.28 8.30
N MET A 23 -10.67 5.53 8.57
CA MET A 23 -11.10 6.28 9.76
C MET A 23 -12.59 6.64 9.73
N GLN A 24 -13.18 6.82 8.53
CA GLN A 24 -14.61 7.06 8.37
C GLN A 24 -15.46 5.80 8.60
N LEU A 25 -14.84 4.61 8.53
CA LEU A 25 -15.46 3.31 8.79
C LEU A 25 -15.35 2.88 10.27
N HIS A 26 -15.03 3.80 11.18
CA HIS A 26 -15.27 3.57 12.60
C HIS A 26 -16.78 3.75 12.90
N PRO A 27 -17.37 2.92 13.78
CA PRO A 27 -18.81 2.98 14.04
C PRO A 27 -19.18 4.34 14.61
N VAL A 28 -19.88 5.16 13.81
CA VAL A 28 -20.51 6.38 14.28
C VAL A 28 -21.79 5.97 15.01
N SER A 29 -21.61 5.64 16.29
CA SER A 29 -22.65 5.44 17.31
C SER A 29 -23.64 4.29 17.07
N ASP A 30 -24.18 3.74 18.15
CA ASP A 30 -25.06 2.56 18.26
C ASP A 30 -26.41 2.64 17.52
N SER A 31 -26.57 3.52 16.52
CA SER A 31 -27.84 3.81 15.85
C SER A 31 -27.75 4.07 14.34
N SER A 32 -26.67 3.62 13.67
CA SER A 32 -26.56 3.73 12.21
C SER A 32 -26.77 2.38 11.49
N PRO A 33 -27.66 2.28 10.49
CA PRO A 33 -27.94 1.04 9.78
C PRO A 33 -26.81 0.72 8.78
N ALA A 34 -26.14 -0.42 9.00
CA ALA A 34 -25.42 -1.24 8.01
C ALA A 34 -24.28 -0.65 7.14
N GLY A 35 -23.91 0.64 7.28
CA GLY A 35 -22.96 1.29 6.35
C GLY A 35 -21.54 1.59 6.85
N ALA A 36 -21.21 1.30 8.11
CA ALA A 36 -20.04 1.89 8.79
C ALA A 36 -18.99 0.89 9.28
N LYS A 37 -18.96 -0.35 8.78
CA LYS A 37 -17.99 -1.37 9.19
C LYS A 37 -17.36 -1.99 7.96
N TRP A 38 -16.02 -2.07 7.93
CA TRP A 38 -15.29 -2.84 6.94
C TRP A 38 -15.87 -4.25 6.83
N THR A 39 -16.27 -4.63 5.62
CA THR A 39 -16.69 -6.00 5.31
C THR A 39 -15.49 -6.92 5.26
N ASP A 40 -15.69 -8.22 5.51
CA ASP A 40 -14.61 -9.21 5.40
C ASP A 40 -13.98 -9.21 4.00
N THR A 41 -14.81 -8.96 2.96
CA THR A 41 -14.35 -8.80 1.58
C THR A 41 -13.39 -7.61 1.43
N GLU A 42 -13.73 -6.43 1.96
CA GLU A 42 -12.88 -5.24 1.87
C GLU A 42 -11.58 -5.42 2.66
N ILE A 43 -11.64 -6.09 3.82
CA ILE A 43 -10.46 -6.43 4.61
C ILE A 43 -9.53 -7.36 3.81
N GLU A 44 -10.08 -8.39 3.17
CA GLU A 44 -9.28 -9.33 2.38
C GLU A 44 -8.70 -8.66 1.13
N MET A 45 -9.46 -7.81 0.45
CA MET A 45 -8.96 -7.00 -0.67
C MET A 45 -7.77 -6.13 -0.24
N LEU A 46 -7.87 -5.47 0.92
CA LEU A 46 -6.78 -4.66 1.46
C LEU A 46 -5.56 -5.51 1.80
N ARG A 47 -5.75 -6.65 2.47
CA ARG A 47 -4.65 -7.58 2.81
C ARG A 47 -3.93 -8.06 1.57
N ALA A 48 -4.66 -8.47 0.53
CA ALA A 48 -4.11 -8.93 -0.73
C ALA A 48 -3.31 -7.83 -1.45
N ALA A 49 -3.85 -6.61 -1.50
CA ALA A 49 -3.18 -5.46 -2.11
C ALA A 49 -1.87 -5.10 -1.39
N VAL A 50 -1.88 -5.04 -0.06
CA VAL A 50 -0.69 -4.72 0.75
C VAL A 50 0.37 -5.82 0.61
N LYS A 51 -0.04 -7.10 0.63
CA LYS A 51 0.88 -8.22 0.44
C LYS A 51 1.58 -8.15 -0.91
N ARG A 52 0.81 -7.99 -2.00
CA ARG A 52 1.37 -7.87 -3.35
C ARG A 52 2.32 -6.68 -3.49
N PHE A 53 1.96 -5.53 -2.92
CA PHE A 53 2.83 -4.37 -2.91
C PHE A 53 4.18 -4.66 -2.22
N GLY A 54 4.15 -5.33 -1.06
CA GLY A 54 5.38 -5.74 -0.36
C GLY A 54 6.23 -6.72 -1.17
N ASP A 55 5.61 -7.71 -1.82
CA ASP A 55 6.30 -8.69 -2.67
C ASP A 55 6.97 -8.01 -3.89
N ASP A 56 6.27 -7.07 -4.53
CA ASP A 56 6.79 -6.28 -5.65
C ASP A 56 7.99 -5.42 -5.21
N LEU A 57 7.90 -4.77 -4.04
CA LEU A 57 9.02 -4.00 -3.48
C LEU A 57 10.23 -4.88 -3.15
N ASN A 58 10.01 -6.07 -2.59
CA ASN A 58 11.07 -7.04 -2.31
C ASN A 58 11.77 -7.50 -3.60
N ARG A 59 11.01 -7.75 -4.66
CA ARG A 59 11.55 -8.10 -5.98
C ARG A 59 12.42 -6.98 -6.55
N ILE A 60 11.94 -5.73 -6.49
CA ILE A 60 12.73 -4.56 -6.92
C ILE A 60 14.00 -4.44 -6.08
N SER A 61 13.91 -4.65 -4.77
CA SER A 61 15.08 -4.65 -3.86
C SER A 61 16.12 -5.70 -4.27
N SER A 62 15.69 -6.91 -4.63
CA SER A 62 16.60 -7.96 -5.13
C SER A 62 17.32 -7.50 -6.40
N VAL A 63 16.58 -7.00 -7.40
CA VAL A 63 17.15 -6.52 -8.66
C VAL A 63 18.19 -5.42 -8.43
N ILE A 64 17.92 -4.49 -7.50
CA ILE A 64 18.87 -3.42 -7.17
C ILE A 64 20.13 -3.99 -6.49
N LYS A 65 19.96 -4.94 -5.57
CA LYS A 65 21.09 -5.61 -4.88
C LYS A 65 21.97 -6.36 -5.88
N ASP A 66 21.37 -7.16 -6.76
CA ASP A 66 22.08 -7.97 -7.74
C ASP A 66 22.93 -7.09 -8.67
N ARG A 67 22.35 -5.99 -9.20
CA ARG A 67 23.09 -5.01 -10.01
C ARG A 67 24.23 -4.31 -9.26
N THR A 68 24.12 -4.17 -7.95
CA THR A 68 25.16 -3.55 -7.11
C THR A 68 26.31 -4.52 -6.85
N VAL A 69 26.01 -5.81 -6.69
CA VAL A 69 27.02 -6.86 -6.50
C VAL A 69 27.83 -7.06 -7.79
N GLU A 70 27.18 -7.13 -8.96
CA GLU A 70 27.85 -7.25 -10.26
C GLU A 70 28.85 -6.12 -10.52
N LYS A 71 28.50 -4.88 -10.14
CA LYS A 71 29.39 -3.72 -10.29
C LYS A 71 30.61 -3.75 -9.37
N LYS A 72 30.62 -4.55 -8.32
CA LYS A 72 31.73 -4.65 -7.36
C LYS A 72 32.75 -5.74 -7.73
N SER A 73 32.46 -6.55 -8.74
CA SER A 73 33.28 -7.68 -9.20
C SER A 73 34.19 -7.35 -10.39
N ILE A 74 34.37 -6.06 -10.71
CA ILE A 74 35.19 -5.56 -11.83
C ILE A 74 36.26 -4.62 -11.28
#